data_AF-A0A7Y0Q643-F1
#
_entry.id   AF-A0A7Y0Q643-F1
#
_cell.length_a   1.000
_cell.length_b   1.000
_cell.length_c   1.000
_cell.angle_alpha   90.00
_cell.angle_beta   90.00
_cell.angle_gamma   90.00
#
_symmetry.space_group_name_H-M   'P 1'
#
loop_
_entity.id
_entity.type
_entity.pdbx_description
1 polymer ?
#
loop_
_entity_poly.entity_id
_entity_poly.type
_entity_poly.pdbx_seq_one_letter_code
_entity_poly.pdbx_strand_id
1 'polypeptide(L)'
;MRTITIKVAAILVGVLGLLIAGNTFFHGRPVTVAQASSYCGRGVPIGKCNVTKTPINPHARNVAQPKPFWPSPGTVMAGSNFFSSATAQRLENQHGTLTIFRFHRGHQWVLVGDGMSQTAYPAATTPGGAIVAVENCSNQGTGCLNPTVLHHWRDFSTVALPYPSAWPVKLMTTFGTRLLYLADGSQGIMVLDLHNLHWYHGTRSVINQLMSGTGSPPPLK
;
A
#
# COMPACT_ATOMS: atom_id res chain seq x y z
N MET A 1 38.62 0.54 67.46
CA MET A 1 37.87 -0.18 66.41
C MET A 1 36.44 0.32 66.36
N ARG A 2 36.03 0.94 65.24
CA ARG A 2 34.67 1.02 64.67
C ARG A 2 34.52 2.32 63.86
N THR A 3 34.59 2.20 62.55
CA THR A 3 34.23 3.29 61.62
C THR A 3 33.79 2.71 60.28
N ILE A 4 32.60 2.11 60.20
CA ILE A 4 31.92 1.92 58.90
C ILE A 4 30.41 1.98 59.11
N THR A 5 29.86 3.19 59.00
CA THR A 5 28.46 3.40 58.63
C THR A 5 28.40 4.79 58.00
N ILE A 6 27.48 5.00 57.05
CA ILE A 6 27.26 6.25 56.28
C ILE A 6 28.08 6.36 54.97
N LYS A 7 27.85 5.44 54.01
CA LYS A 7 28.09 5.72 52.57
C LYS A 7 27.05 5.14 51.60
N VAL A 8 25.95 4.54 52.08
CA VAL A 8 24.97 3.85 51.21
C VAL A 8 23.70 4.67 50.92
N ALA A 9 23.42 5.73 51.71
CA ALA A 9 22.18 6.50 51.55
C ALA A 9 22.21 7.54 50.41
N ALA A 10 23.38 7.91 49.88
CA ALA A 10 23.50 9.00 48.89
C ALA A 10 23.28 8.57 47.43
N ILE A 11 23.38 7.27 47.12
CA ILE A 11 23.29 6.78 45.74
C ILE A 11 21.83 6.51 45.33
N LEU A 12 20.94 6.19 46.27
CA LEU A 12 19.55 5.87 45.94
C LEU A 12 18.68 7.09 45.59
N VAL A 13 19.03 8.29 46.08
CA VAL A 13 18.24 9.52 45.80
C VAL A 13 18.54 10.09 44.42
N GLY A 14 19.76 9.88 43.89
CA GLY A 14 20.14 10.36 42.55
C GLY A 14 19.43 9.63 41.39
N VAL A 15 19.17 8.32 41.55
CA VAL A 15 18.54 7.52 40.49
C VAL A 15 17.02 7.73 40.44
N LEU A 16 16.38 8.08 41.57
CA LEU A 16 14.95 8.36 41.60
C LEU A 16 14.60 9.76 41.07
N GLY A 17 15.50 10.75 41.20
CA GLY A 17 15.31 12.09 40.64
C GLY A 17 15.38 12.15 39.10
N LEU A 18 16.18 11.28 38.49
CA LEU A 18 16.32 11.18 37.02
C LEU A 18 15.14 10.46 36.35
N LEU A 19 14.34 9.70 37.10
CA LEU A 19 13.13 9.04 36.58
C LEU A 19 11.87 9.93 36.62
N ILE A 20 11.86 11.00 37.43
CA ILE A 20 10.71 11.92 37.49
C ILE A 20 10.87 13.10 36.51
N ALA A 21 12.10 13.50 36.17
CA ALA A 21 12.36 14.53 35.16
C ALA A 21 12.21 14.04 33.70
N GLY A 22 12.13 12.73 33.46
CA GLY A 22 11.95 12.15 32.12
C GLY A 22 10.50 12.13 31.60
N ASN A 23 9.51 12.37 32.46
CA ASN A 23 8.09 12.14 32.12
C ASN A 23 7.29 13.41 31.76
N THR A 24 7.88 14.60 31.80
CA THR A 24 7.16 15.86 31.49
C THR A 24 7.45 16.43 30.10
N PHE A 25 8.27 15.77 29.28
CA PHE A 25 8.51 16.17 27.87
C PHE A 25 7.57 15.54 26.84
N PHE A 26 6.51 14.84 27.28
CA PHE A 26 5.38 14.41 26.45
C PHE A 26 4.09 15.15 26.83
N HIS A 27 4.16 16.46 27.10
CA HIS A 27 2.99 17.30 26.87
C HIS A 27 2.91 17.57 25.38
N GLY A 28 1.85 17.04 24.79
CA GLY A 28 1.60 17.02 23.37
C GLY A 28 1.97 18.36 22.75
N ARG A 29 3.01 18.34 21.92
CA ARG A 29 3.06 19.30 20.83
C ARG A 29 1.68 19.18 20.17
N PRO A 30 0.91 20.28 20.04
CA PRO A 30 -0.22 20.25 19.13
C PRO A 30 0.36 19.68 17.85
N VAL A 31 -0.20 18.57 17.38
CA VAL A 31 0.09 18.09 16.03
C VAL A 31 -0.37 19.25 15.18
N THR A 32 0.56 20.12 14.81
CA THR A 32 0.34 21.13 13.80
C THR A 32 -0.04 20.30 12.60
N VAL A 33 -1.34 20.28 12.30
CA VAL A 33 -1.90 19.69 11.09
C VAL A 33 -0.97 20.18 10.00
N ALA A 34 -0.19 19.26 9.43
CA ALA A 34 0.82 19.61 8.46
C ALA A 34 0.12 20.51 7.45
N GLN A 35 0.64 21.73 7.26
CA GLN A 35 0.16 22.61 6.21
C GLN A 35 0.00 21.76 4.98
N ALA A 36 -1.22 21.75 4.43
CA ALA A 36 -1.60 20.95 3.27
C ALA A 36 -0.52 21.09 2.19
N SER A 37 0.43 20.16 2.16
CA SER A 37 1.40 20.13 1.09
C SER A 37 0.59 19.71 -0.13
N SER A 38 0.68 20.49 -1.20
CA SER A 38 0.12 20.13 -2.50
C SER A 38 0.62 18.77 -3.02
N TYR A 39 1.65 18.21 -2.35
CA TYR A 39 2.21 16.90 -2.60
C TYR A 39 2.24 16.07 -1.30
N CYS A 40 1.34 15.10 -1.18
CA CYS A 40 1.31 14.15 -0.05
C CYS A 40 2.00 12.80 -0.37
N GLY A 41 2.67 12.73 -1.52
CA GLY A 41 3.46 11.56 -1.93
C GLY A 41 3.13 11.08 -3.34
N ARG A 42 4.01 10.23 -3.89
CA ARG A 42 3.86 9.65 -5.23
C ARG A 42 2.62 8.75 -5.27
N GLY A 43 1.79 8.92 -6.30
CA GLY A 43 0.59 8.11 -6.50
C GLY A 43 -0.61 8.49 -5.62
N VAL A 44 -0.50 9.56 -4.80
CA VAL A 44 -1.65 10.07 -4.05
C VAL A 44 -2.32 11.23 -4.81
N PRO A 45 -3.62 11.12 -5.13
CA PRO A 45 -4.37 12.23 -5.74
C PRO A 45 -4.48 13.44 -4.81
N ILE A 46 -4.37 14.66 -5.34
CA ILE A 46 -4.48 15.92 -4.57
C ILE A 46 -5.74 15.98 -3.70
N GLY A 47 -6.88 15.52 -4.21
CA GLY A 47 -8.14 15.48 -3.44
C GLY A 47 -8.11 14.55 -2.22
N LYS A 48 -7.11 13.66 -2.14
CA LYS A 48 -6.85 12.77 -1.00
C LYS A 48 -5.70 13.24 -0.11
N CYS A 49 -4.97 14.28 -0.50
CA CYS A 49 -4.01 14.96 0.39
C CYS A 49 -4.72 15.76 1.50
N ASN A 50 -5.96 16.20 1.25
CA ASN A 50 -6.77 17.00 2.17
C ASN A 50 -8.05 16.27 2.57
N VAL A 51 -7.93 15.55 3.68
CA VAL A 51 -8.93 14.62 4.19
C VAL A 51 -10.19 15.26 4.79
N THR A 52 -10.23 16.58 4.91
CA THR A 52 -11.41 17.34 5.36
C THR A 52 -12.54 17.43 4.34
N LYS A 53 -12.32 17.00 3.08
CA LYS A 53 -13.32 17.09 2.00
C LYS A 53 -13.73 15.75 1.39
N THR A 54 -13.20 14.63 1.88
CA THR A 54 -13.56 13.32 1.33
C THR A 54 -14.85 12.85 2.03
N PRO A 55 -15.96 12.62 1.31
CA PRO A 55 -17.14 12.02 1.90
C PRO A 55 -16.74 10.69 2.53
N ILE A 56 -17.15 10.42 3.77
CA ILE A 56 -17.09 9.08 4.34
C ILE A 56 -18.08 8.25 3.51
N ASN A 57 -17.60 7.59 2.44
CA ASN A 57 -18.39 6.59 1.75
C ASN A 57 -18.01 5.22 2.34
N PRO A 58 -18.77 4.70 3.33
CA PRO A 58 -18.24 3.72 4.27
C PRO A 58 -18.21 2.29 3.74
N HIS A 59 -18.62 2.03 2.49
CA HIS A 59 -18.78 0.67 2.02
C HIS A 59 -18.23 0.51 0.61
N ALA A 60 -17.14 -0.26 0.49
CA ALA A 60 -16.86 -0.96 -0.75
C ALA A 60 -18.16 -1.61 -1.22
N ARG A 61 -18.60 -1.37 -2.45
CA ARG A 61 -19.60 -2.27 -3.02
C ARG A 61 -18.99 -3.67 -2.96
N ASN A 62 -19.64 -4.57 -2.23
CA ASN A 62 -19.28 -5.98 -2.23
C ASN A 62 -19.56 -6.50 -3.64
N VAL A 63 -18.59 -6.33 -4.53
CA VAL A 63 -18.60 -6.94 -5.83
C VAL A 63 -18.32 -8.41 -5.59
N ALA A 64 -19.24 -9.28 -6.01
CA ALA A 64 -19.01 -10.72 -5.95
C ALA A 64 -17.70 -11.03 -6.68
N GLN A 65 -16.80 -11.78 -6.03
CA GLN A 65 -15.60 -12.27 -6.70
C GLN A 65 -16.04 -13.11 -7.90
N PRO A 66 -15.77 -12.69 -9.15
CA PRO A 66 -16.12 -13.52 -10.27
C PRO A 66 -15.30 -14.78 -10.18
N LYS A 67 -15.95 -15.92 -10.39
CA LYS A 67 -15.23 -17.17 -10.59
C LYS A 67 -14.28 -16.97 -11.78
N PRO A 68 -12.97 -17.20 -11.62
CA PRO A 68 -12.05 -17.08 -12.73
C PRO A 68 -12.48 -18.06 -13.81
N PHE A 69 -12.75 -17.55 -15.02
CA PHE A 69 -13.08 -18.39 -16.17
C PHE A 69 -11.82 -18.84 -16.92
N TRP A 70 -10.67 -18.22 -16.63
CA TRP A 70 -9.34 -18.76 -16.89
C TRP A 70 -8.71 -19.19 -15.56
N PRO A 71 -7.85 -20.22 -15.53
CA PRO A 71 -7.09 -20.54 -14.33
C PRO A 71 -6.26 -19.33 -13.92
N SER A 72 -6.40 -18.90 -12.65
CA SER A 72 -5.49 -17.92 -12.07
C SER A 72 -4.11 -18.55 -12.01
N PRO A 73 -3.06 -17.87 -12.50
CA PRO A 73 -1.71 -18.41 -12.38
C PRO A 73 -1.31 -18.52 -10.92
N GLY A 74 -0.33 -19.38 -10.64
CA GLY A 74 0.37 -19.32 -9.36
C GLY A 74 0.99 -17.93 -9.15
N THR A 75 0.90 -17.43 -7.92
CA THR A 75 1.57 -16.20 -7.50
C THR A 75 2.62 -16.52 -6.44
N VAL A 76 3.63 -15.67 -6.34
CA VAL A 76 4.61 -15.66 -5.26
C VAL A 76 4.37 -14.39 -4.47
N MET A 77 4.00 -14.54 -3.19
CA MET A 77 3.81 -13.42 -2.28
C MET A 77 5.16 -12.86 -1.85
N ALA A 78 5.20 -11.54 -1.64
CA ALA A 78 6.34 -10.90 -0.99
C ALA A 78 6.53 -11.45 0.43
N GLY A 79 7.79 -11.59 0.86
CA GLY A 79 8.14 -11.94 2.23
C GLY A 79 7.98 -10.75 3.18
N SER A 80 8.04 -11.00 4.50
CA SER A 80 7.91 -9.96 5.52
C SER A 80 8.98 -8.86 5.44
N ASN A 81 10.13 -9.16 4.85
CA ASN A 81 11.27 -8.25 4.71
C ASN A 81 11.37 -7.60 3.33
N PHE A 82 10.33 -7.71 2.51
CA PHE A 82 10.30 -7.17 1.15
C PHE A 82 10.51 -5.65 1.15
N PHE A 83 10.00 -4.95 2.16
CA PHE A 83 10.36 -3.58 2.46
C PHE A 83 10.96 -3.47 3.87
N SER A 84 11.70 -2.39 4.13
CA SER A 84 12.04 -2.03 5.51
C SER A 84 10.76 -1.78 6.31
N SER A 85 10.75 -2.08 7.61
CA SER A 85 9.56 -1.87 8.46
C SER A 85 9.05 -0.43 8.40
N ALA A 86 9.94 0.55 8.38
CA ALA A 86 9.59 1.97 8.24
C ALA A 86 8.93 2.29 6.89
N THR A 87 9.40 1.67 5.80
CA THR A 87 8.79 1.84 4.47
C THR A 87 7.44 1.16 4.39
N ALA A 88 7.32 -0.08 4.87
CA ALA A 88 6.05 -0.82 4.91
C ALA A 88 4.98 -0.04 5.70
N GLN A 89 5.30 0.36 6.93
CA GLN A 89 4.39 1.13 7.78
C GLN A 89 3.98 2.47 7.13
N ARG A 90 4.94 3.17 6.49
CA ARG A 90 4.61 4.40 5.77
C ARG A 90 3.65 4.13 4.61
N LEU A 91 3.90 3.10 3.82
CA LEU A 91 3.03 2.74 2.68
C LEU A 91 1.65 2.30 3.16
N GLU A 92 1.54 1.55 4.26
CA GLU A 92 0.26 1.16 4.86
C GLU A 92 -0.50 2.38 5.40
N ASN A 93 0.19 3.29 6.07
CA ASN A 93 -0.38 4.55 6.55
C ASN A 93 -0.78 5.49 5.41
N GLN A 94 -0.31 5.30 4.18
CA GLN A 94 -0.74 6.10 3.03
C GLN A 94 -1.81 5.35 2.24
N HIS A 95 -1.58 4.09 1.91
CA HIS A 95 -2.32 3.35 0.89
C HIS A 95 -3.15 2.20 1.46
N GLY A 96 -3.27 2.08 2.78
CA GLY A 96 -4.07 1.05 3.44
C GLY A 96 -3.44 -0.34 3.40
N THR A 97 -4.26 -1.38 3.35
CA THR A 97 -3.78 -2.76 3.30
C THR A 97 -2.99 -2.99 2.01
N LEU A 98 -1.74 -3.46 2.13
CA LEU A 98 -0.88 -3.74 0.99
C LEU A 98 -0.94 -5.21 0.60
N THR A 99 -1.12 -5.49 -0.69
CA THR A 99 -0.94 -6.81 -1.30
C THR A 99 0.22 -6.73 -2.28
N ILE A 100 1.29 -7.49 -2.02
CA ILE A 100 2.49 -7.48 -2.86
C ILE A 100 2.78 -8.90 -3.34
N PHE A 101 2.86 -9.08 -4.65
CA PHE A 101 3.06 -10.39 -5.27
C PHE A 101 3.67 -10.26 -6.65
N ARG A 102 4.16 -11.38 -7.19
CA ARG A 102 4.46 -11.54 -8.61
C ARG A 102 3.82 -12.80 -9.15
N PHE A 103 3.63 -12.86 -10.46
CA PHE A 103 3.24 -14.11 -11.10
C PHE A 103 4.38 -15.14 -11.07
N HIS A 104 4.02 -16.42 -11.00
CA HIS A 104 5.00 -17.50 -11.16
C HIS A 104 5.65 -17.37 -12.55
N ARG A 105 6.99 -17.36 -12.60
CA ARG A 105 7.81 -17.04 -13.79
C ARG A 105 7.64 -15.63 -14.36
N GLY A 106 6.86 -14.76 -13.72
CA GLY A 106 6.78 -13.35 -14.06
C GLY A 106 8.01 -12.57 -13.59
N HIS A 107 8.34 -11.50 -14.33
CA HIS A 107 9.47 -10.61 -14.07
C HIS A 107 9.05 -9.27 -13.45
N GLN A 108 7.87 -9.19 -12.85
CA GLN A 108 7.34 -7.96 -12.30
C GLN A 108 6.75 -8.21 -10.90
N TRP A 109 7.13 -7.39 -9.94
CA TRP A 109 6.40 -7.28 -8.67
C TRP A 109 5.25 -6.30 -8.83
N VAL A 110 4.11 -6.66 -8.29
CA VAL A 110 2.88 -5.87 -8.26
C VAL A 110 2.59 -5.56 -6.80
N LEU A 111 2.42 -4.28 -6.50
CA LEU A 111 1.91 -3.77 -5.24
C LEU A 111 0.52 -3.18 -5.47
N VAL A 112 -0.46 -3.62 -4.69
CA VAL A 112 -1.80 -3.05 -4.63
C VAL A 112 -2.06 -2.56 -3.22
N GLY A 113 -2.36 -1.28 -3.04
CA GLY A 113 -2.86 -0.72 -1.80
C GLY A 113 -4.35 -0.40 -1.94
N ASP A 114 -5.16 -0.83 -0.97
CA ASP A 114 -6.62 -0.72 -1.04
C ASP A 114 -7.16 0.70 -0.77
N GLY A 115 -6.33 1.60 -0.24
CA GLY A 115 -6.69 2.96 0.14
C GLY A 115 -7.41 3.06 1.49
N MET A 116 -7.50 1.97 2.26
CA MET A 116 -8.17 1.88 3.56
C MET A 116 -7.15 1.59 4.67
N SER A 117 -6.67 2.61 5.38
CA SER A 117 -5.85 2.34 6.57
C SER A 117 -6.68 1.79 7.71
N GLN A 118 -6.13 0.75 8.35
CA GLN A 118 -6.68 0.15 9.56
C GLN A 118 -6.12 0.79 10.84
N THR A 119 -5.05 1.60 10.75
CA THR A 119 -4.25 2.04 11.91
C THR A 119 -4.70 3.34 12.55
N ALA A 120 -5.63 4.06 11.94
CA ALA A 120 -6.05 5.34 12.47
C ALA A 120 -7.49 5.23 12.95
N TYR A 121 -7.72 5.23 14.28
CA TYR A 121 -9.06 5.31 14.85
C TYR A 121 -9.25 6.70 15.51
N PRO A 122 -10.40 7.40 15.31
CA PRO A 122 -11.48 7.05 14.39
C PRO A 122 -10.93 6.98 12.96
N ALA A 123 -11.36 5.98 12.17
CA ALA A 123 -10.89 5.65 10.80
C ALA A 123 -10.29 6.88 10.12
N ALA A 124 -9.00 7.18 10.35
CA ALA A 124 -8.49 8.46 9.90
C ALA A 124 -8.36 8.27 8.41
N THR A 125 -9.28 8.92 7.73
CA THR A 125 -9.15 9.48 6.41
C THR A 125 -7.67 9.47 6.03
N THR A 126 -7.26 8.40 5.36
CA THR A 126 -5.83 8.20 5.19
C THR A 126 -5.35 9.26 4.20
N PRO A 127 -4.25 9.97 4.50
CA PRO A 127 -3.58 10.80 3.50
C PRO A 127 -2.95 9.88 2.45
N GLY A 128 -3.78 9.35 1.55
CA GLY A 128 -3.35 8.44 0.51
C GLY A 128 -4.51 7.66 -0.10
N GLY A 129 -4.46 7.57 -1.43
CA GLY A 129 -5.43 6.82 -2.20
C GLY A 129 -5.02 5.37 -2.38
N ALA A 130 -5.97 4.58 -2.87
CA ALA A 130 -5.63 3.31 -3.49
C ALA A 130 -4.51 3.50 -4.53
N ILE A 131 -3.67 2.48 -4.67
CA ILE A 131 -2.51 2.52 -5.55
C ILE A 131 -2.31 1.16 -6.20
N VAL A 132 -1.85 1.19 -7.45
CA VAL A 132 -1.20 0.05 -8.09
C VAL A 132 0.19 0.49 -8.49
N ALA A 133 1.21 -0.28 -8.14
CA ALA A 133 2.58 0.01 -8.52
C ALA A 133 3.29 -1.27 -8.97
N VAL A 134 4.21 -1.12 -9.93
CA VAL A 134 4.90 -2.22 -10.58
C VAL A 134 6.39 -1.98 -10.58
N GLU A 135 7.17 -2.95 -10.13
CA GLU A 135 8.62 -2.98 -10.28
C GLU A 135 8.99 -4.01 -11.35
N ASN A 136 9.83 -3.61 -12.31
CA ASN A 136 10.25 -4.49 -13.40
C ASN A 136 11.65 -5.07 -13.14
N CYS A 137 11.71 -6.38 -12.97
CA CYS A 137 12.92 -7.15 -12.69
C CYS A 137 13.60 -7.73 -13.95
N SER A 138 13.08 -7.48 -15.16
CA SER A 138 13.57 -8.14 -16.38
C SER A 138 15.07 -7.96 -16.63
N ASN A 139 15.64 -6.84 -16.16
CA ASN A 139 17.05 -6.49 -16.33
C ASN A 139 17.84 -6.46 -15.00
N GLN A 140 17.26 -6.90 -13.89
CA GLN A 140 17.84 -6.74 -12.54
C GLN A 140 18.35 -8.05 -11.92
N GLY A 141 18.38 -9.14 -12.69
CA GLY A 141 18.86 -10.45 -12.24
C GLY A 141 17.92 -11.16 -11.27
N THR A 142 18.37 -12.30 -10.73
CA THR A 142 17.57 -13.18 -9.87
C THR A 142 17.29 -12.60 -8.49
N GLY A 143 18.14 -11.67 -8.02
CA GLY A 143 17.95 -10.98 -6.74
C GLY A 143 16.64 -10.21 -6.67
N CYS A 144 16.28 -9.50 -7.75
CA CYS A 144 15.00 -8.79 -7.84
C CYS A 144 13.79 -9.74 -7.81
N LEU A 145 13.92 -10.99 -8.24
CA LEU A 145 12.79 -11.94 -8.22
C LEU A 145 12.61 -12.65 -6.87
N ASN A 146 13.49 -12.39 -5.90
CA ASN A 146 13.50 -13.06 -4.61
C ASN A 146 12.50 -12.39 -3.64
N PRO A 147 11.46 -13.10 -3.16
CA PRO A 147 10.47 -12.54 -2.23
C PRO A 147 11.05 -12.06 -0.89
N THR A 148 12.24 -12.50 -0.51
CA THR A 148 12.83 -12.19 0.80
C THR A 148 13.95 -11.15 0.75
N VAL A 149 14.28 -10.64 -0.44
CA VAL A 149 15.27 -9.57 -0.59
C VAL A 149 14.60 -8.21 -0.32
N LEU A 150 15.37 -7.27 0.21
CA LEU A 150 14.90 -5.90 0.41
C LEU A 150 14.73 -5.20 -0.93
N HIS A 151 13.51 -4.79 -1.24
CA HIS A 151 13.17 -3.92 -2.35
C HIS A 151 13.04 -2.46 -1.89
N HIS A 152 13.18 -1.51 -2.80
CA HIS A 152 13.01 -0.10 -2.49
C HIS A 152 11.78 0.47 -3.20
N TRP A 153 10.94 1.20 -2.46
CA TRP A 153 9.76 1.85 -3.01
C TRP A 153 10.05 2.75 -4.23
N ARG A 154 11.26 3.34 -4.30
CA ARG A 154 11.66 4.18 -5.44
C ARG A 154 11.74 3.43 -6.77
N ASP A 155 11.95 2.12 -6.73
CA ASP A 155 12.11 1.26 -7.91
C ASP A 155 10.75 0.83 -8.49
N PHE A 156 9.67 1.05 -7.73
CA PHE A 156 8.30 0.85 -8.19
C PHE A 156 7.82 2.00 -9.06
N SER A 157 7.17 1.68 -10.16
CA SER A 157 6.45 2.61 -11.02
C SER A 157 4.96 2.59 -10.69
N THR A 158 4.45 3.74 -10.26
CA THR A 158 3.02 3.90 -9.94
C THR A 158 2.18 3.94 -11.21
N VAL A 159 1.18 3.07 -11.30
CA VAL A 159 0.18 3.05 -12.35
C VAL A 159 -1.01 3.89 -11.87
N ALA A 160 -1.27 5.01 -12.54
CA ALA A 160 -2.39 5.87 -12.19
C ALA A 160 -3.71 5.11 -12.37
N LEU A 161 -4.58 5.13 -11.35
CA LEU A 161 -5.93 4.58 -11.47
C LEU A 161 -6.76 5.43 -12.46
N PRO A 162 -7.63 4.84 -13.29
CA PRO A 162 -8.52 5.59 -14.20
C PRO A 162 -9.41 6.57 -13.43
N TYR A 163 -9.74 6.19 -12.20
CA TYR A 163 -10.54 6.98 -11.29
C TYR A 163 -9.73 7.25 -10.02
N PRO A 164 -9.02 8.38 -9.92
CA PRO A 164 -8.22 8.72 -8.73
C PRO A 164 -9.04 8.78 -7.44
N SER A 165 -10.33 9.09 -7.57
CA SER A 165 -11.32 9.08 -6.49
C SER A 165 -11.90 7.69 -6.21
N ALA A 166 -11.45 6.62 -6.87
CA ALA A 166 -11.80 5.25 -6.54
C ALA A 166 -11.24 4.87 -5.16
N TRP A 167 -12.09 4.33 -4.30
CA TRP A 167 -11.71 3.68 -3.05
C TRP A 167 -12.89 2.88 -2.48
N PRO A 168 -12.64 1.75 -1.80
CA PRO A 168 -11.37 1.02 -1.85
C PRO A 168 -11.14 0.39 -3.23
N VAL A 169 -9.88 0.10 -3.55
CA VAL A 169 -9.53 -0.77 -4.67
C VAL A 169 -9.23 -2.16 -4.13
N LYS A 170 -9.91 -3.17 -4.66
CA LYS A 170 -9.74 -4.56 -4.24
C LYS A 170 -9.24 -5.38 -5.42
N LEU A 171 -8.12 -6.05 -5.25
CA LEU A 171 -7.70 -7.11 -6.17
C LEU A 171 -8.66 -8.29 -6.00
N MET A 172 -9.44 -8.56 -7.04
CA MET A 172 -10.50 -9.57 -7.00
C MET A 172 -9.97 -10.92 -7.49
N THR A 173 -9.22 -10.89 -8.59
CA THR A 173 -8.54 -12.06 -9.17
C THR A 173 -7.49 -11.61 -10.18
N THR A 174 -6.80 -12.57 -10.80
CA THR A 174 -5.85 -12.38 -11.88
C THR A 174 -6.16 -13.33 -13.03
N PHE A 175 -5.90 -12.89 -14.26
CA PHE A 175 -6.09 -13.68 -15.48
C PHE A 175 -4.79 -13.78 -16.27
N GLY A 176 -4.40 -15.01 -16.58
CA GLY A 176 -3.08 -15.27 -17.16
C GLY A 176 -1.97 -14.67 -16.30
N THR A 177 -0.77 -14.52 -16.85
CA THR A 177 0.39 -13.97 -16.13
C THR A 177 0.53 -12.46 -16.24
N ARG A 178 -0.55 -11.73 -16.60
CA ARG A 178 -0.44 -10.30 -16.91
C ARG A 178 -1.66 -9.43 -16.58
N LEU A 179 -2.85 -10.00 -16.40
CA LEU A 179 -4.05 -9.18 -16.17
C LEU A 179 -4.41 -9.17 -14.68
N LEU A 180 -4.54 -7.98 -14.12
CA LEU A 180 -5.11 -7.78 -12.79
C LEU A 180 -6.57 -7.39 -12.93
N TYR A 181 -7.45 -8.08 -12.22
CA TYR A 181 -8.88 -7.77 -12.20
C TYR A 181 -9.23 -7.12 -10.87
N LEU A 182 -9.53 -5.84 -10.90
CA LEU A 182 -9.76 -5.02 -9.71
C LEU A 182 -11.18 -4.48 -9.69
N ALA A 183 -11.78 -4.49 -8.52
CA ALA A 183 -13.02 -3.76 -8.26
C ALA A 183 -12.68 -2.47 -7.50
N ASP A 184 -13.36 -1.38 -7.84
CA ASP A 184 -13.44 -0.23 -6.97
C ASP A 184 -14.85 -0.06 -6.37
N GLY A 185 -14.93 0.71 -5.29
CA GLY A 185 -16.20 0.98 -4.61
C GLY A 185 -17.19 1.85 -5.38
N SER A 186 -16.78 2.54 -6.47
CA SER A 186 -17.54 3.64 -7.06
C SER A 186 -17.90 3.49 -8.55
N GLN A 187 -17.02 2.93 -9.37
CA GLN A 187 -17.11 2.82 -10.83
C GLN A 187 -17.22 1.36 -11.30
N GLY A 188 -16.99 0.39 -10.42
CA GLY A 188 -17.17 -1.03 -10.69
C GLY A 188 -15.85 -1.72 -10.99
N ILE A 189 -15.78 -2.47 -12.08
CA ILE A 189 -14.70 -3.41 -12.33
C ILE A 189 -13.83 -2.97 -13.50
N MET A 190 -12.53 -2.98 -13.29
CA MET A 190 -11.49 -2.62 -14.24
C MET A 190 -10.41 -3.70 -14.32
N VAL A 191 -9.70 -3.72 -15.44
CA VAL A 191 -8.59 -4.64 -15.71
C VAL A 191 -7.35 -3.83 -16.02
N LEU A 192 -6.24 -4.14 -15.35
CA LEU A 192 -4.93 -3.62 -15.72
C LEU A 192 -4.16 -4.70 -16.49
N ASP A 193 -3.66 -4.38 -17.68
CA ASP A 193 -2.67 -5.21 -18.37
C ASP A 193 -1.26 -4.78 -17.98
N LEU A 194 -0.52 -5.66 -17.31
CA LEU A 194 0.84 -5.41 -16.84
C LEU A 194 1.88 -5.28 -17.95
N HIS A 195 1.55 -5.72 -19.18
CA HIS A 195 2.45 -5.61 -20.31
C HIS A 195 2.61 -4.16 -20.78
N ASN A 196 1.51 -3.40 -20.84
CA ASN A 196 1.49 -2.02 -21.33
C ASN A 196 1.05 -1.00 -20.27
N LEU A 197 0.70 -1.47 -19.07
CA LEU A 197 0.20 -0.66 -17.94
C LEU A 197 -1.06 0.15 -18.29
N HIS A 198 -1.87 -0.35 -19.23
CA HIS A 198 -3.14 0.25 -19.59
C HIS A 198 -4.31 -0.39 -18.86
N TRP A 199 -5.28 0.46 -18.55
CA TRP A 199 -6.54 0.05 -17.94
C TRP A 199 -7.60 -0.23 -19.00
N TYR A 200 -8.47 -1.18 -18.71
CA TYR A 200 -9.58 -1.57 -19.57
C TYR A 200 -10.84 -1.83 -18.74
N HIS A 201 -12.00 -1.80 -19.39
CA HIS A 201 -13.24 -2.23 -18.76
C HIS A 201 -13.19 -3.71 -18.36
N GLY A 202 -13.61 -4.05 -17.14
CA GLY A 202 -13.59 -5.41 -16.61
C GLY A 202 -14.68 -6.35 -17.14
N THR A 203 -15.02 -6.26 -18.43
CA THR A 203 -16.01 -7.15 -19.06
C THR A 203 -15.34 -8.45 -19.54
N ARG A 204 -16.13 -9.54 -19.59
CA ARG A 204 -15.65 -10.84 -20.09
C ARG A 204 -15.10 -10.76 -21.52
N SER A 205 -15.74 -9.98 -22.38
CA SER A 205 -15.32 -9.80 -23.78
C SER A 205 -13.93 -9.16 -23.87
N VAL A 206 -13.71 -8.07 -23.13
CA VAL A 206 -12.40 -7.39 -23.07
C VAL A 206 -11.31 -8.31 -22.55
N ILE A 207 -11.57 -9.03 -21.45
CA ILE A 207 -10.60 -9.98 -20.90
C ILE A 207 -10.30 -11.10 -21.90
N ASN A 208 -11.31 -11.62 -22.60
CA ASN A 208 -11.09 -12.61 -23.66
C ASN A 208 -10.17 -12.06 -24.75
N GLN A 209 -10.45 -10.87 -25.28
CA GLN A 209 -9.64 -10.22 -26.32
C GLN A 209 -8.19 -10.00 -25.85
N LEU A 210 -8.01 -9.54 -24.61
CA LEU A 210 -6.68 -9.36 -24.02
C LEU A 210 -5.99 -10.72 -23.83
N MET A 211 -6.67 -11.74 -23.34
CA MET A 211 -6.07 -13.06 -23.08
C MET A 211 -5.69 -13.80 -24.36
N SER A 212 -6.51 -13.75 -25.41
CA SER A 212 -6.25 -14.40 -26.69
C SER A 212 -5.34 -13.59 -27.62
N GLY A 213 -5.13 -12.30 -27.33
CA GLY A 213 -4.49 -11.38 -28.26
C GLY A 213 -5.34 -11.07 -29.50
N THR A 214 -6.60 -11.53 -29.55
CA THR A 214 -7.51 -11.26 -30.66
C THR A 214 -8.24 -9.95 -30.38
N GLY A 215 -7.75 -8.86 -30.96
CA GLY A 215 -8.36 -7.53 -30.85
C GLY A 215 -7.54 -6.55 -30.03
N SER A 216 -7.98 -5.30 -30.03
CA SER A 216 -7.34 -4.19 -29.31
C SER A 216 -8.43 -3.36 -28.66
N PRO A 217 -8.98 -3.82 -27.52
CA PRO A 217 -10.01 -3.06 -26.82
C PRO A 217 -9.48 -1.66 -26.50
N PRO A 218 -10.32 -0.63 -26.55
CA PRO A 218 -9.89 0.72 -26.22
C PRO A 218 -9.53 0.78 -24.73
N PRO A 219 -8.39 1.39 -24.36
CA PRO A 219 -8.06 1.61 -22.97
C PRO A 219 -9.00 2.64 -22.33
N LEU A 220 -9.18 2.54 -21.01
CA LEU A 220 -9.76 3.60 -20.21
C LEU A 220 -8.86 4.83 -20.27
N LYS A 221 -9.47 6.01 -20.31
CA LYS A 221 -8.77 7.30 -20.28
C LYS A 221 -8.45 7.70 -18.85
#